data_AF-A0A3D2AI40-F1
#
_entry.id   AF-A0A3D2AI40-F1
#
_cell.length_a   1.000
_cell.length_b   1.000
_cell.length_c   1.000
_cell.angle_alpha   90.00
_cell.angle_beta   90.00
_cell.angle_gamma   90.00
#
_symmetry.space_group_name_H-M   'P 1'
#
loop_
_entity.id
_entity.type
_entity.pdbx_description
1 polymer ?
#
loop_
_entity_poly.entity_id
_entity_poly.type
_entity_poly.pdbx_seq_one_letter_code
_entity_poly.pdbx_strand_id
1 'polypeptide(L)'
;MLQSHSDIDPIETQEWLDALASVIKNEGPERARFILSQLGEQARLKGAQVDNRLTTPYVNTIAPKDEQHMPGDLFMERRIRSLIRWNAMAM
;
A
#
# COMPACT_ATOMS: atom_id res chain seq x y z
N MET A 1 -7.42 16.77 3.95
CA MET A 1 -6.81 17.87 3.18
C MET A 1 -5.31 17.73 3.30
N LEU A 2 -4.63 17.26 2.26
CA LEU A 2 -3.17 17.34 2.20
C LEU A 2 -2.82 18.80 1.95
N GLN A 3 -2.05 19.40 2.86
CA GLN A 3 -1.46 20.72 2.65
C GLN A 3 -0.69 20.69 1.34
N SER A 4 -1.14 21.46 0.35
CA SER A 4 -0.34 21.82 -0.80
C SER A 4 0.71 22.82 -0.30
N HIS A 5 1.81 22.31 0.27
CA HIS A 5 3.05 23.06 0.23
C HIS A 5 3.31 23.31 -1.26
N SER A 6 3.43 24.58 -1.65
CA SER A 6 3.94 24.93 -2.96
C SER A 6 5.29 24.24 -3.09
N ASP A 7 5.38 23.27 -3.99
CA ASP A 7 6.65 22.65 -4.32
C ASP A 7 7.60 23.76 -4.79
N ILE A 8 8.80 23.79 -4.21
CA ILE A 8 9.79 24.84 -4.45
C ILE A 8 10.47 24.59 -5.80
N ASP A 9 10.63 23.32 -6.18
CA ASP A 9 11.18 22.90 -7.46
C ASP A 9 10.43 21.68 -8.00
N PRO A 10 9.35 21.90 -8.79
CA PRO A 10 8.57 20.81 -9.35
C PRO A 10 9.34 20.00 -10.40
N ILE A 11 10.40 20.56 -11.00
CA ILE A 11 11.21 19.84 -11.99
C ILE A 11 12.07 18.80 -11.28
N GLU A 12 12.78 19.21 -10.22
CA GLU A 12 13.56 18.28 -9.39
C GLU A 12 12.65 17.18 -8.84
N THR A 13 11.49 17.53 -8.26
CA THR A 13 10.53 16.54 -7.76
C THR A 13 10.11 15.54 -8.84
N GLN A 14 9.86 16.02 -10.06
CA GLN A 14 9.50 15.14 -11.18
C GLN A 14 10.66 14.22 -11.59
N GLU A 15 11.90 14.71 -11.62
CA GLU A 15 13.08 13.90 -11.91
C GLU A 15 13.27 12.77 -10.90
N TRP A 16 13.06 13.04 -9.61
CA TRP A 16 13.10 12.01 -8.57
C TRP A 16 11.99 10.97 -8.71
N LEU A 17 10.76 11.40 -9.07
CA LEU A 17 9.65 10.50 -9.33
C LEU A 17 9.89 9.61 -10.56
N ASP A 18 10.43 10.19 -11.63
CA ASP A 18 10.77 9.47 -12.85
C ASP A 18 11.91 8.47 -12.62
N ALA A 19 12.91 8.84 -11.82
CA ALA A 19 13.98 7.94 -11.40
C ALA A 19 13.43 6.76 -10.58
N LEU A 20 12.54 7.01 -9.63
CA LEU A 20 11.90 5.95 -8.84
C LEU A 20 11.06 5.02 -9.73
N ALA A 21 10.28 5.59 -10.66
CA ALA A 21 9.49 4.81 -11.62
C ALA A 21 10.37 3.93 -12.52
N SER A 22 11.52 4.46 -12.96
CA SER A 22 12.52 3.72 -13.75
C SER A 22 13.09 2.53 -12.96
N VAL A 23 13.45 2.73 -11.69
CA VAL A 23 13.93 1.64 -10.82
C VAL A 23 12.87 0.57 -10.63
N ILE A 24 11.62 0.95 -10.34
CA ILE A 24 10.52 -0.01 -10.19
C ILE A 24 10.33 -0.82 -11.46
N LYS A 25 10.40 -0.18 -12.63
CA LYS A 25 10.21 -0.84 -13.92
C LYS A 25 11.35 -1.80 -14.28
N ASN A 26 12.60 -1.42 -13.99
CA ASN A 26 13.79 -2.15 -14.45
C ASN A 26 14.33 -3.15 -13.42
N GLU A 27 14.30 -2.80 -12.13
CA GLU A 27 14.87 -3.58 -11.02
C GLU A 27 13.81 -4.15 -10.07
N GLY A 28 12.56 -3.67 -10.17
CA GLY A 28 11.43 -4.20 -9.41
C GLY A 28 11.13 -3.48 -8.08
N PRO A 29 10.01 -3.84 -7.42
CA PRO A 29 9.51 -3.15 -6.23
C PRO A 29 10.39 -3.32 -5.00
N GLU A 30 11.02 -4.50 -4.82
CA GLU A 30 11.89 -4.76 -3.67
C GLU A 30 13.12 -3.84 -3.66
N ARG A 31 13.69 -3.59 -4.84
CA ARG A 31 14.81 -2.67 -4.99
C ARG A 31 14.41 -1.23 -4.69
N ALA A 32 13.28 -0.79 -5.21
CA ALA A 32 12.75 0.55 -4.93
C ALA A 32 12.52 0.74 -3.42
N ARG A 33 11.97 -0.27 -2.74
CA ARG A 33 11.78 -0.26 -1.28
C ARG A 33 13.10 -0.14 -0.53
N PHE A 34 14.15 -0.84 -0.98
CA PHE A 34 15.48 -0.72 -0.39
C PHE A 34 16.06 0.69 -0.55
N ILE A 35 15.95 1.31 -1.73
CA ILE A 35 16.48 2.66 -1.96
C ILE A 35 15.72 3.69 -1.11
N LEU A 36 14.39 3.61 -1.06
CA LEU A 36 13.58 4.51 -0.24
C LEU A 36 13.90 4.39 1.26
N SER A 37 14.19 3.19 1.75
CA SER A 37 14.58 3.00 3.16
C SER A 37 15.94 3.63 3.47
N GLN A 38 16.91 3.51 2.56
CA GLN A 38 18.22 4.16 2.68
C GLN A 38 18.11 5.68 2.61
N LEU A 39 17.33 6.23 1.68
CA LEU A 39 17.08 7.66 1.57
C LEU A 39 16.40 8.21 2.83
N GLY A 40 15.39 7.51 3.34
CA GLY A 40 14.72 7.88 4.59
C GLY A 40 15.65 7.87 5.79
N GLU A 41 16.57 6.89 5.88
CA GLU A 41 17.59 6.84 6.93
C GLU A 41 18.59 8.00 6.81
N GLN A 42 19.09 8.29 5.61
CA GLN A 42 20.01 9.41 5.39
C GLN A 42 19.34 10.76 5.71
N ALA A 43 18.07 10.94 5.34
CA ALA A 43 17.31 12.13 5.68
C ALA A 43 17.16 12.30 7.21
N ARG A 44 16.83 11.21 7.93
CA ARG A 44 16.80 11.21 9.41
C ARG A 44 18.14 11.60 10.02
N LEU A 45 19.25 11.00 9.55
CA LEU A 45 20.60 11.28 10.05
C LEU A 45 21.00 12.75 9.82
N LYS A 46 20.50 13.37 8.75
CA LYS A 46 20.72 14.79 8.44
C LYS A 46 19.72 15.74 9.13
N GLY A 47 18.88 15.23 10.03
CA GLY A 47 17.96 16.03 10.84
C GLY A 47 16.64 16.38 10.13
N ALA A 48 16.37 15.81 8.95
CA ALA A 48 15.06 15.97 8.33
C ALA A 48 14.02 15.15 9.12
N GLN A 49 12.92 15.80 9.49
CA GLN A 49 11.77 15.11 10.07
C GLN A 49 11.07 14.33 8.96
N VAL A 50 11.42 13.05 8.82
CA VAL A 50 10.68 12.12 7.99
C VAL A 50 9.55 11.58 8.84
N ASP A 51 8.31 11.97 8.53
CA ASP A 51 7.12 11.37 9.13
C ASP A 51 7.14 9.87 8.83
N ASN A 52 7.58 9.07 9.80
CA ASN A 52 7.47 7.64 9.70
C ASN A 52 6.00 7.29 9.82
N ARG A 53 5.30 7.21 8.69
CA ARG A 53 3.92 6.73 8.64
C ARG A 53 3.94 5.26 9.07
N LEU A 54 3.73 5.04 10.38
CA LEU A 54 3.45 3.73 10.98
C LEU A 54 2.16 3.10 10.41
N THR A 55 1.39 3.89 9.66
CA THR A 55 0.17 3.48 8.99
C THR A 55 0.47 3.00 7.58
N THR A 56 0.07 1.79 7.27
CA THR A 56 -0.08 1.34 5.88
C THR A 56 -1.21 2.11 5.20
N PRO A 57 -1.22 2.21 3.86
CA PRO A 57 -2.35 2.77 3.14
C PRO A 57 -3.64 2.02 3.50
N TYR A 58 -4.77 2.73 3.55
CA TYR A 58 -6.08 2.15 3.83
C TYR A 58 -6.63 1.40 2.60
N VAL A 59 -5.94 0.33 2.23
CA VAL A 59 -6.26 -0.56 1.12
C VAL A 59 -5.93 -2.00 1.54
N ASN A 60 -6.48 -2.99 0.83
CA ASN A 60 -6.12 -4.39 1.05
C ASN A 60 -4.64 -4.63 0.76
N THR A 61 -3.97 -5.35 1.65
CA THR A 61 -2.54 -5.69 1.52
C THR A 61 -2.26 -6.61 0.33
N ILE A 62 -3.22 -7.46 -0.06
CA ILE A 62 -3.12 -8.38 -1.19
C ILE A 62 -3.80 -7.73 -2.39
N ALA A 63 -3.08 -7.63 -3.51
CA ALA A 63 -3.64 -7.09 -4.75
C ALA A 63 -4.51 -8.14 -5.46
N PRO A 64 -5.52 -7.74 -6.27
CA PRO A 64 -6.43 -8.68 -6.93
C PRO A 64 -5.75 -9.75 -7.79
N LYS A 65 -4.59 -9.43 -8.37
CA LYS A 65 -3.79 -10.36 -9.20
C LYS A 65 -3.05 -11.42 -8.37
N ASP A 66 -2.84 -11.14 -7.09
CA ASP A 66 -2.12 -11.99 -6.13
C ASP A 66 -3.12 -12.73 -5.20
N GLU A 67 -4.42 -12.52 -5.39
CA GLU A 67 -5.47 -13.24 -4.66
C GLU A 67 -5.51 -14.71 -5.07
N GLN A 68 -5.59 -15.60 -4.08
CA GLN A 68 -5.82 -17.02 -4.34
C GLN A 68 -7.28 -17.27 -4.69
N HIS A 69 -7.53 -18.29 -5.51
CA HIS A 69 -8.88 -18.72 -5.80
C HIS A 69 -9.55 -19.25 -4.54
N MET A 70 -10.78 -18.81 -4.26
CA MET A 70 -11.51 -19.27 -3.08
C MET A 70 -11.87 -20.76 -3.25
N PRO A 71 -11.47 -21.64 -2.32
CA PRO A 71 -11.86 -23.04 -2.38
C PRO A 71 -13.34 -23.22 -2.05
N GLY A 72 -13.95 -24.29 -2.55
CA GLY A 72 -15.31 -24.69 -2.19
C GLY A 72 -16.42 -24.12 -3.09
N ASP A 73 -17.67 -24.28 -2.64
CA ASP A 73 -18.87 -23.78 -3.34
C ASP A 73 -19.43 -22.55 -2.62
N LEU A 74 -19.23 -21.39 -3.25
CA LEU A 74 -19.66 -20.09 -2.75
C LEU A 74 -21.17 -19.98 -2.52
N PHE A 75 -21.99 -20.67 -3.33
CA PHE A 75 -23.44 -20.63 -3.20
C PHE A 75 -23.91 -21.43 -1.99
N MET A 76 -23.31 -22.60 -1.77
CA MET A 76 -23.57 -23.44 -0.60
C MET A 76 -23.14 -22.72 0.69
N GLU A 77 -21.94 -22.14 0.73
CA GLU A 77 -21.46 -21.39 1.89
C GLU A 77 -22.33 -20.18 2.21
N ARG A 78 -22.79 -19.45 1.18
CA ARG A 78 -23.70 -18.32 1.36
C ARG A 78 -25.01 -18.76 2.00
N ARG A 79 -25.58 -19.87 1.55
CA ARG A 79 -26.83 -20.42 2.13
C ARG A 79 -26.64 -20.79 3.60
N ILE A 80 -25.56 -21.49 3.93
CA ILE A 80 -25.23 -21.87 5.31
C ILE A 80 -25.06 -20.63 6.19
N ARG A 81 -24.29 -19.62 5.72
CA ARG A 81 -24.08 -18.37 6.44
C ARG A 81 -25.38 -17.61 6.72
N SER A 82 -26.31 -17.60 5.77
CA SER A 82 -27.63 -16.98 5.94
C SER A 82 -28.48 -17.67 7.00
N LEU A 83 -28.52 -19.01 7.01
CA LEU A 83 -29.25 -19.78 8.02
C LEU A 83 -28.68 -19.54 9.42
N ILE A 84 -27.35 -19.54 9.57
CA ILE A 84 -26.68 -19.27 10.85
C ILE A 84 -27.01 -17.87 11.35
N ARG A 85 -26.93 -16.85 10.49
CA ARG A 85 -27.26 -15.46 10.86
C ARG A 85 -28.71 -15.31 11.28
N TRP A 86 -29.64 -15.97 10.59
CA TRP A 86 -31.04 -15.94 10.96
C TRP A 86 -31.26 -16.59 12.33
N ASN A 87 -30.72 -17.79 12.55
CA ASN A 87 -30.81 -18.48 13.85
C ASN A 87 -30.22 -17.63 14.99
N ALA A 88 -29.11 -16.93 14.75
CA ALA A 88 -28.47 -16.05 15.73
C ALA A 88 -29.26 -14.76 16.05
N MET A 89 -30.16 -14.34 15.14
CA MET A 89 -31.08 -13.22 15.42
C MET A 89 -32.38 -13.68 16.08
N ALA A 90 -32.81 -14.91 15.81
CA ALA A 90 -34.07 -15.45 16.29
C ALA A 90 -33.98 -16.03 17.72
N MET A 91 -32.77 -16.31 18.19
CA MET A 91 -32.46 -16.82 19.54
C MET A 91 -31.90 -15.69 20.40
#